data_AF-A0A291PGB7-F1
#
_entry.id   AF-A0A291PGB7-F1
#
_cell.length_a   1.000
_cell.length_b   1.000
_cell.length_c   1.000
_cell.angle_alpha   90.00
_cell.angle_beta   90.00
_cell.angle_gamma   90.00
#
_symmetry.space_group_name_H-M   'P 1'
#
loop_
_entity.id
_entity.type
_entity.pdbx_description
1 polymer ?
#
loop_
_entity_poly.entity_id
_entity_poly.type
_entity_poly.pdbx_seq_one_letter_code
_entity_poly.pdbx_strand_id
1 'polypeptide(L)'
;MTTKLEIIGPYTPEHEGPFCLDNEPCTPVELKIRDGRGEYPLAGYIGCYNILRQWRADGGNCTHGDLMNAREVPVAREFWVNDYTTNVKRFAHSSLAVAESNRRRDGTFIRTIHVREVLPGDGE
;
A
#
# COMPACT_ATOMS: atom_id res chain seq x y z
N MET A 1 10.20 -0.51 5.54
CA MET A 1 9.41 0.63 5.04
C MET A 1 8.12 0.08 4.48
N THR A 2 7.01 0.77 4.70
CA THR A 2 5.73 0.40 4.07
C THR A 2 5.68 1.09 2.71
N THR A 3 5.32 0.36 1.67
CA THR A 3 5.13 0.88 0.31
C THR A 3 3.67 0.74 -0.10
N LYS A 4 3.23 1.60 -1.02
CA LYS A 4 1.98 1.44 -1.77
C LYS A 4 2.29 1.43 -3.27
N LEU A 5 1.37 0.88 -4.05
CA LEU A 5 1.42 1.04 -5.50
C LEU A 5 0.84 2.39 -5.89
N GLU A 6 1.55 3.09 -6.77
CA GLU A 6 1.09 4.31 -7.43
C GLU A 6 1.02 4.05 -8.93
N ILE A 7 -0.13 4.37 -9.54
CA ILE A 7 -0.32 4.27 -10.99
C ILE A 7 0.55 5.32 -11.67
N ILE A 8 1.40 4.86 -12.59
CA ILE A 8 2.27 5.73 -13.39
C ILE A 8 1.80 5.85 -14.85
N GLY A 9 0.78 5.10 -15.23
CA GLY A 9 0.18 5.15 -16.55
C GLY A 9 -0.60 3.88 -16.92
N PRO A 10 -1.24 3.87 -18.09
CA PRO A 10 -1.85 2.66 -18.65
C PRO A 10 -0.81 1.55 -18.84
N TYR A 11 -1.27 0.30 -18.95
CA TYR A 11 -0.38 -0.82 -19.24
C TYR A 11 0.41 -0.60 -20.53
N THR A 12 1.71 -0.94 -20.48
CA THR A 12 2.57 -1.04 -21.66
C THR A 12 3.37 -2.34 -21.59
N PRO A 13 3.50 -3.09 -22.70
CA PRO A 13 4.30 -4.33 -22.73
C PRO A 13 5.74 -4.16 -22.26
N GLU A 14 6.32 -2.96 -22.45
CA GLU A 14 7.70 -2.63 -22.12
C GLU A 14 7.90 -2.39 -20.62
N HIS A 15 6.84 -2.16 -19.84
CA HIS A 15 6.97 -1.95 -18.41
C HIS A 15 7.23 -3.28 -17.71
N GLU A 16 8.29 -3.36 -16.90
CA GLU A 16 8.65 -4.61 -16.23
C GLU A 16 7.72 -4.93 -15.06
N GLY A 17 7.00 -3.93 -14.54
CA GLY A 17 6.17 -4.02 -13.35
C GLY A 17 6.73 -3.13 -12.22
N PRO A 18 6.04 -3.05 -11.08
CA PRO A 18 4.79 -3.75 -10.73
C PRO A 18 3.57 -3.27 -11.53
N PHE A 19 2.48 -4.04 -11.44
CA PHE A 19 1.18 -3.69 -12.03
C PHE A 19 0.10 -3.65 -10.96
N CYS A 20 -0.96 -2.91 -11.23
CA CYS A 20 -2.14 -2.87 -10.39
C CYS A 20 -3.41 -2.66 -11.22
N LEU A 21 -4.55 -2.79 -10.56
CA LEU A 21 -5.83 -2.35 -11.10
C LEU A 21 -6.02 -0.85 -10.89
N ASP A 22 -6.86 -0.25 -11.73
CA ASP A 22 -7.32 1.15 -11.69
C ASP A 22 -8.31 1.47 -10.57
N ASN A 23 -8.14 0.85 -9.39
CA ASN A 23 -8.99 1.06 -8.23
C ASN A 23 -8.25 1.74 -7.06
N GLU A 24 -9.01 2.20 -6.06
CA GLU A 24 -8.46 2.69 -4.79
C GLU A 24 -8.86 1.76 -3.63
N PRO A 25 -7.89 1.20 -2.86
CA PRO A 25 -6.45 1.25 -3.09
C PRO A 25 -6.04 0.37 -4.30
N CYS A 26 -5.03 0.82 -5.06
CA CYS A 26 -4.51 0.11 -6.23
C CYS A 26 -4.19 -1.35 -5.89
N THR A 27 -5.01 -2.26 -6.40
CA THR A 27 -4.89 -3.68 -6.08
C THR A 27 -3.78 -4.30 -6.92
N PRO A 28 -2.76 -4.92 -6.31
CA PRO A 28 -1.62 -5.48 -7.05
C PRO A 28 -2.06 -6.55 -8.05
N VAL A 29 -1.39 -6.62 -9.20
CA VAL A 29 -1.56 -7.70 -10.18
C VAL A 29 -0.22 -8.36 -10.43
N GLU A 30 -0.16 -9.67 -10.20
CA GLU A 30 1.00 -10.50 -10.55
C GLU A 30 0.79 -11.10 -11.94
N LEU A 31 1.34 -10.44 -12.95
CA LEU A 31 1.22 -10.87 -14.34
C LEU A 31 2.12 -12.07 -14.62
N LYS A 32 1.53 -13.20 -15.05
CA LYS A 32 2.23 -14.47 -15.33
C LYS A 32 2.43 -14.74 -16.83
N ILE A 33 1.51 -14.25 -17.65
CA ILE A 33 1.51 -14.41 -19.10
C ILE A 33 1.39 -13.03 -19.72
N ARG A 34 2.30 -12.69 -20.65
CA ARG A 34 2.32 -11.39 -21.34
C ARG A 34 2.21 -11.52 -22.87
N ASP A 35 2.42 -12.70 -23.39
CA ASP A 35 2.54 -13.03 -24.82
C ASP A 35 1.61 -14.20 -25.20
N GLY A 36 0.48 -14.32 -24.50
CA GLY A 36 -0.55 -15.31 -24.80
C GLY A 36 -1.15 -15.13 -26.21
N ARG A 37 -1.92 -16.13 -26.65
CA ARG A 37 -2.65 -16.08 -27.93
C ARG A 37 -4.13 -15.76 -27.70
N GLY A 38 -4.75 -15.07 -28.65
CA GLY A 38 -6.19 -14.79 -28.64
C GLY A 38 -6.53 -13.35 -28.21
N GLU A 39 -7.81 -13.11 -27.90
CA GLU A 39 -8.31 -11.77 -27.52
C GLU A 39 -7.72 -11.28 -26.19
N TYR A 40 -7.40 -12.20 -25.29
CA TYR A 40 -6.86 -11.90 -23.95
C TYR A 40 -5.46 -12.52 -23.76
N PRO A 41 -4.41 -11.91 -24.33
CA PRO A 41 -3.05 -12.45 -24.30
C PRO A 41 -2.36 -12.25 -22.95
N LEU A 42 -2.88 -11.36 -22.09
CA LEU A 42 -2.34 -11.07 -20.77
C LEU A 42 -3.07 -11.91 -19.72
N ALA A 43 -2.36 -12.52 -18.77
CA ALA A 43 -2.99 -13.22 -17.66
C ALA A 43 -2.17 -13.20 -16.37
N GLY A 44 -2.85 -13.13 -15.24
CA GLY A 44 -2.23 -12.93 -13.92
C GLY A 44 -3.19 -13.06 -12.75
N TYR A 45 -2.65 -12.92 -11.54
CA TYR A 45 -3.39 -13.00 -10.29
C TYR A 45 -3.66 -11.61 -9.73
N ILE A 46 -4.86 -11.38 -9.22
CA ILE A 46 -5.26 -10.10 -8.61
C ILE A 46 -5.15 -10.23 -7.09
N GLY A 47 -4.39 -9.35 -6.45
CA GLY A 47 -4.20 -9.32 -5.00
C GLY A 47 -3.74 -10.67 -4.45
N CYS A 48 -4.49 -11.22 -3.49
CA CYS A 48 -4.22 -12.53 -2.90
C CYS A 48 -5.05 -13.67 -3.53
N TYR A 49 -5.77 -13.42 -4.62
CA TYR A 49 -6.62 -14.43 -5.25
C TYR A 49 -5.82 -15.33 -6.19
N ASN A 50 -5.95 -16.65 -5.99
CA ASN A 50 -5.31 -17.68 -6.83
C ASN A 50 -6.12 -18.00 -8.10
N ILE A 51 -6.97 -17.09 -8.57
CA ILE A 51 -7.74 -17.25 -9.81
C ILE A 51 -7.07 -16.44 -10.89
N LEU A 52 -6.65 -17.12 -11.96
CA LEU A 52 -6.04 -16.47 -13.11
C LEU A 52 -7.10 -15.62 -13.83
N ARG A 53 -6.84 -14.33 -13.97
CA ARG A 53 -7.63 -13.37 -14.73
C ARG A 53 -6.88 -12.99 -15.99
N GLN A 54 -7.62 -12.54 -16.99
CA GLN A 54 -7.07 -12.23 -18.29
C GLN A 54 -7.42 -10.80 -18.70
N TRP A 55 -6.53 -10.15 -19.43
CA TRP A 55 -6.71 -8.80 -19.96
C TRP A 55 -6.41 -8.79 -21.45
N ARG A 56 -6.97 -7.80 -22.15
CA ARG A 56 -6.64 -7.52 -23.55
C ARG A 56 -5.19 -7.06 -23.69
N ALA A 57 -4.69 -7.02 -24.92
CA ALA A 57 -3.31 -6.62 -25.20
C ALA A 57 -2.97 -5.20 -24.71
N ASP A 58 -3.96 -4.32 -24.61
CA ASP A 58 -3.87 -2.96 -24.09
C ASP A 58 -4.06 -2.87 -22.56
N GLY A 59 -4.25 -4.00 -21.88
CA GLY A 59 -4.52 -4.05 -20.45
C GLY A 59 -5.99 -3.92 -20.07
N GLY A 60 -6.93 -3.78 -21.02
CA GLY A 60 -8.34 -3.56 -20.70
C GLY A 60 -9.08 -4.81 -20.17
N ASN A 61 -9.93 -4.63 -19.16
CA ASN A 61 -10.90 -5.64 -18.71
C ASN A 61 -12.15 -5.03 -18.01
N CYS A 62 -13.33 -5.19 -18.63
CA CYS A 62 -14.58 -4.62 -18.11
C CYS A 62 -15.16 -5.28 -16.84
N THR A 63 -14.66 -6.44 -16.44
CA THR A 63 -15.18 -7.21 -15.28
C THR A 63 -14.35 -6.95 -14.02
N HIS A 64 -13.05 -6.72 -14.17
CA HIS A 64 -12.10 -6.69 -13.06
C HIS A 64 -11.34 -5.38 -12.93
N GLY A 65 -11.49 -4.45 -13.88
CA GLY A 65 -10.70 -3.23 -13.95
C GLY A 65 -9.51 -3.38 -14.88
N ASP A 66 -8.99 -2.23 -15.31
CA ASP A 66 -7.92 -2.15 -16.28
C ASP A 66 -6.56 -2.39 -15.61
N LEU A 67 -5.68 -3.08 -16.32
CA LEU A 67 -4.30 -3.29 -15.90
C LEU A 67 -3.51 -2.00 -16.12
N MET A 68 -2.86 -1.55 -15.06
CA MET A 68 -2.10 -0.30 -15.04
C MET A 68 -0.64 -0.57 -14.68
N ASN A 69 0.26 0.20 -15.29
CA ASN A 69 1.65 0.26 -14.85
C ASN A 69 1.70 0.97 -13.50
N ALA A 70 2.43 0.38 -12.55
CA ALA A 70 2.60 0.94 -11.23
C ALA A 70 4.07 1.02 -10.85
N ARG A 71 4.35 1.81 -9.81
CA ARG A 71 5.61 1.78 -9.07
C ARG A 71 5.34 1.67 -7.58
N GLU A 72 6.28 1.11 -6.84
CA GLU A 72 6.26 1.16 -5.39
C GLU A 72 6.71 2.55 -4.94
N VAL A 73 5.88 3.23 -4.15
CA VAL A 73 6.25 4.48 -3.49
C VAL A 73 6.24 4.28 -1.98
N PRO A 74 7.22 4.85 -1.25
CA PRO A 74 7.23 4.80 0.20
C PRO A 74 5.99 5.51 0.77
N VAL A 75 5.46 4.97 1.86
CA VAL A 75 4.36 5.57 2.61
C VAL A 75 4.90 5.98 3.98
N ALA A 76 4.72 7.26 4.30
CA ALA A 76 5.02 7.81 5.61
C ALA A 76 4.24 7.04 6.68
N ARG A 77 4.94 6.45 7.64
CA ARG A 77 4.30 5.85 8.81
C ARG A 77 3.80 6.94 9.75
N GLU A 78 2.58 6.76 10.24
CA GLU A 78 1.95 7.61 11.25
C GLU A 78 1.58 6.76 12.46
N PHE A 79 2.00 7.19 13.65
CA PHE A 79 1.70 6.47 14.90
C PHE A 79 1.75 7.40 16.11
N TRP A 80 1.17 6.92 17.22
CA TRP A 80 1.11 7.65 18.49
C TRP A 80 1.91 6.90 19.55
N VAL A 81 2.65 7.63 20.37
CA VAL A 81 3.44 7.08 21.49
C VAL A 81 3.03 7.75 22.78
N ASN A 82 2.68 6.97 23.79
CA ASN A 82 2.49 7.51 25.14
C ASN A 82 3.84 7.61 25.86
N ASP A 83 4.14 8.78 26.38
CA ASP A 83 5.35 9.07 27.15
C ASP A 83 5.03 9.08 28.65
N TYR A 84 5.94 8.52 29.46
CA TYR A 84 5.76 8.28 30.89
C TYR A 84 6.98 8.76 31.68
N THR A 85 6.80 9.10 32.96
CA THR A 85 7.84 9.60 33.87
C THR A 85 8.91 8.57 34.25
N THR A 86 8.65 7.29 33.98
CA THR A 86 9.53 6.16 34.31
C THR A 86 10.08 5.51 33.04
N ASN A 87 11.17 4.74 33.14
CA ASN A 87 11.77 3.96 32.03
C ASN A 87 10.91 2.76 31.59
N VAL A 88 9.60 2.96 31.51
CA VAL A 88 8.65 1.97 31.00
C VAL A 88 8.83 1.86 29.49
N LYS A 89 8.69 0.63 28.97
CA LYS A 89 8.66 0.40 27.52
C LYS A 89 7.60 1.29 26.88
N ARG A 90 8.04 2.15 25.96
CA ARG A 90 7.17 2.95 25.11
C ARG A 90 6.59 2.07 24.01
N PHE A 91 5.28 2.12 23.83
CA PHE A 91 4.59 1.39 22.77
C PHE A 91 4.07 2.38 21.73
N ALA A 92 4.20 2.01 20.46
CA ALA A 92 3.56 2.72 19.37
C ALA A 92 2.14 2.20 19.16
N HIS A 93 1.22 3.11 18.87
CA HIS A 93 -0.20 2.86 18.66
C HIS A 93 -0.59 3.36 17.27
N SER A 94 -1.48 2.63 16.59
CA SER A 94 -1.93 2.95 15.23
C SER A 94 -2.93 4.09 15.14
N SER A 95 -3.47 4.56 16.27
CA SER A 95 -4.37 5.72 16.32
C SER A 95 -4.30 6.42 17.67
N LEU A 96 -4.71 7.69 17.70
CA LEU A 96 -4.86 8.45 18.94
C LEU A 96 -5.82 7.75 19.91
N ALA A 97 -6.96 7.27 19.43
CA ALA A 97 -7.95 6.58 20.28
C ALA A 97 -7.38 5.31 20.93
N VAL A 98 -6.53 4.56 20.22
CA VAL A 98 -5.82 3.40 20.78
C VAL A 98 -4.77 3.83 21.79
N ALA A 99 -4.05 4.92 21.53
CA ALA A 99 -3.10 5.47 22.50
C ALA A 99 -3.83 5.92 23.79
N GLU A 100 -4.96 6.62 23.67
CA GLU A 100 -5.74 7.09 24.81
C GLU A 100 -6.33 5.94 25.64
N SER A 101 -6.84 4.89 24.97
CA SER A 101 -7.38 3.71 25.68
C SER A 101 -6.30 2.92 26.42
N ASN A 102 -5.06 2.93 25.93
CA ASN A 102 -3.90 2.29 26.55
C ASN A 102 -3.14 3.20 27.51
N ARG A 103 -3.64 4.41 27.77
CA ARG A 103 -3.03 5.34 28.72
C ARG A 103 -3.09 4.78 30.14
N ARG A 104 -1.93 4.66 30.80
CA ARG A 104 -1.88 4.29 32.22
C ARG A 104 -2.55 5.36 33.08
N ARG A 105 -3.29 4.91 34.10
CA ARG A 105 -4.01 5.77 35.05
C ARG A 105 -3.26 5.98 36.37
N ASP A 106 -2.04 5.46 36.48
CA ASP A 106 -1.19 5.46 37.68
C ASP A 106 -0.46 6.79 37.93
N GLY A 107 -0.86 7.88 37.25
CA GLY A 107 -0.22 9.20 37.38
C GLY A 107 1.15 9.31 36.72
N THR A 108 1.67 8.26 36.07
CA THR A 108 2.98 8.28 35.41
C THR A 108 2.93 8.85 33.99
N PHE A 109 1.74 9.06 33.43
CA PHE A 109 1.55 9.59 32.08
C PHE A 109 1.96 11.06 31.98
N ILE A 110 2.76 11.39 30.97
CA ILE A 110 3.15 12.77 30.66
C ILE A 110 2.30 13.32 29.52
N ARG A 111 2.37 12.66 28.35
CA ARG A 111 1.70 13.11 27.12
C ARG A 111 1.62 12.00 26.08
N THR A 112 0.79 12.20 25.07
CA THR A 112 0.80 11.42 23.83
C THR A 112 1.53 12.21 22.75
N ILE A 113 2.50 11.58 22.11
CA ILE A 113 3.32 12.14 21.03
C ILE A 113 2.80 11.57 19.72
N HIS A 114 2.42 12.45 18.80
CA HIS A 114 2.14 12.07 17.42
C HIS A 114 3.46 12.04 16.65
N VAL A 115 3.78 10.90 16.05
CA VAL A 115 4.99 10.68 15.25
C VAL A 115 4.57 10.42 13.81
N ARG A 116 5.07 11.26 12.91
CA ARG A 116 4.97 11.09 11.47
C ARG A 116 6.36 10.92 10.89
N GLU A 117 6.56 9.86 10.13
CA GLU A 117 7.75 9.68 9.32
C GLU A 117 7.74 10.70 8.18
N VAL A 118 8.85 11.40 8.00
CA VAL A 118 9.05 12.34 6.90
C VAL A 118 9.82 11.61 5.81
N LEU A 119 9.26 11.57 4.60
CA LEU A 119 9.91 10.94 3.46
C LEU A 119 10.88 11.93 2.78
N PRO A 120 11.92 11.45 2.07
CA PRO A 120 12.78 12.33 1.27
C PRO A 120 11.95 13.16 0.29
N GLY A 121 12.09 14.50 0.35
CA GLY A 121 11.33 15.46 -0.47
C GLY A 121 10.11 16.08 0.23
N ASP A 122 9.66 15.55 1.37
CA ASP A 122 8.64 16.22 2.20
C ASP A 122 9.33 17.32 3.03
N GLY A 123 9.21 18.59 2.62
CA GLY A 123 9.66 19.76 3.39
C GLY A 123 10.78 20.61 2.77
N GLU A 124 11.05 20.46 1.47
CA GLU A 124 11.82 21.44 0.66
C GLU A 124 10.90 22.52 0.07
#